data_AF-R6E2X3-F1
#
_entry.id   AF-R6E2X3-F1
#
_cell.length_a   1.000
_cell.length_b   1.000
_cell.length_c   1.000
_cell.angle_alpha   90.00
_cell.angle_beta   90.00
_cell.angle_gamma   90.00
#
_symmetry.space_group_name_H-M   'P 1'
#
loop_
_entity.id
_entity.type
_entity.pdbx_description
1 polymer ?
#
loop_
_entity_poly.entity_id
_entity_poly.type
_entity_poly.pdbx_seq_one_letter_code
_entity_poly.pdbx_strand_id
1 'polypeptide(L)'
;MRILTMLTGILFMGAGIYLIANGGITFMSVAFIIGILFILGGIVECLSYNSYRGDEDDRTWILIDGMTTFLLGGLILLNKLSADAVVPMVLGLWVITTGVRNFVTAWENMEKRDRMFYDHLAIGLLNLIAGIYVFFDADIFNLATLTMVGLCIVVQGFNIFHIGAMIIILKPDFLKTKEEILQEAAAKAEEAHEAAKEAIKVAKEAKAEVKVIEETPEELLDVTMAPKPGTEEAENEANQ
;
A
#
# COMPACT_ATOMS: atom_id res chain seq x y z
N MET A 1 -8.38 -1.36 19.45
CA MET A 1 -8.54 -1.41 17.97
C MET A 1 -7.68 -2.48 17.32
N ARG A 2 -6.37 -2.57 17.59
CA ARG A 2 -5.47 -3.63 17.06
C ARG A 2 -6.01 -5.07 17.15
N ILE A 3 -6.41 -5.50 18.34
CA ILE A 3 -6.92 -6.87 18.53
C ILE A 3 -8.21 -7.09 17.73
N LEU A 4 -9.06 -6.05 17.63
CA LEU A 4 -10.32 -6.13 16.91
C LEU A 4 -10.11 -6.23 15.40
N THR A 5 -9.16 -5.46 14.83
CA THR A 5 -8.80 -5.56 13.41
C THR A 5 -8.13 -6.90 13.08
N MET A 6 -7.24 -7.39 13.94
CA MET A 6 -6.67 -8.73 13.79
C MET A 6 -7.73 -9.83 13.81
N LEU A 7 -8.66 -9.77 14.78
CA LEU A 7 -9.77 -10.73 14.87
C LEU A 7 -10.68 -10.65 13.65
N THR A 8 -10.89 -9.45 13.11
CA THR A 8 -11.65 -9.23 11.87
C THR A 8 -10.96 -9.89 10.68
N GLY A 9 -9.64 -9.71 10.54
CA GLY A 9 -8.85 -10.38 9.50
C GLY A 9 -8.93 -11.92 9.62
N ILE A 10 -8.81 -12.46 10.84
CA ILE A 10 -8.97 -13.90 11.10
C ILE A 10 -10.38 -14.38 10.75
N LEU A 11 -11.41 -13.60 11.08
CA LEU A 11 -12.79 -13.91 10.77
C LEU A 11 -13.04 -13.92 9.26
N PHE A 12 -12.50 -12.95 8.52
CA PHE A 12 -12.54 -12.93 7.06
C PHE A 12 -11.83 -14.15 6.48
N MET A 13 -10.61 -14.47 6.93
CA MET A 13 -9.91 -15.69 6.49
C MET A 13 -10.75 -16.95 6.75
N GLY A 14 -11.34 -17.09 7.94
CA GLY A 14 -12.19 -18.24 8.29
C GLY A 14 -13.45 -18.33 7.42
N ALA A 15 -14.11 -17.20 7.17
CA ALA A 15 -15.26 -17.13 6.28
C ALA A 15 -14.88 -17.50 4.84
N GLY A 16 -13.77 -16.96 4.33
CA GLY A 16 -13.29 -17.28 2.99
C GLY A 16 -12.93 -18.76 2.83
N ILE A 17 -12.26 -19.37 3.81
CA ILE A 17 -11.96 -20.82 3.83
C ILE A 17 -13.26 -21.63 3.84
N TYR A 18 -14.26 -21.23 4.62
CA TYR A 18 -15.56 -21.89 4.64
C TYR A 18 -16.26 -21.85 3.27
N LEU A 19 -16.21 -20.71 2.59
CA LEU A 19 -16.79 -20.55 1.24
C LEU A 19 -16.08 -21.43 0.21
N ILE A 20 -14.75 -21.51 0.27
CA ILE A 20 -13.95 -22.39 -0.59
C ILE A 20 -14.32 -23.86 -0.35
N ALA A 21 -14.41 -24.28 0.92
CA ALA A 21 -14.74 -25.66 1.28
C ALA A 21 -16.17 -26.06 0.87
N ASN A 22 -17.08 -25.09 0.81
CA ASN A 22 -18.49 -25.31 0.44
C ASN A 22 -18.82 -24.84 -0.98
N GLY A 23 -17.86 -24.83 -1.91
CA GLY A 23 -18.04 -24.32 -3.28
C GLY A 23 -19.22 -24.88 -4.09
N GLY A 24 -19.85 -25.98 -3.63
CA GLY A 24 -21.05 -26.55 -4.25
C GLY A 24 -22.38 -25.87 -3.89
N ILE A 25 -22.41 -24.92 -2.94
CA ILE A 25 -23.63 -24.13 -2.62
C ILE A 25 -23.63 -22.81 -3.41
N THR A 26 -24.81 -22.21 -3.57
CA THR A 26 -24.93 -20.93 -4.29
C THR A 26 -24.53 -19.76 -3.38
N PHE A 27 -23.93 -18.72 -3.97
CA PHE A 27 -23.58 -17.50 -3.22
C PHE A 27 -24.81 -16.87 -2.54
N MET A 28 -25.97 -16.91 -3.21
CA MET A 28 -27.22 -16.36 -2.68
C MET A 28 -27.61 -16.94 -1.30
N SER A 29 -27.29 -18.21 -1.03
CA SER A 29 -27.59 -18.84 0.27
C SER A 29 -26.76 -18.28 1.43
N VAL A 30 -25.59 -17.73 1.17
CA VAL A 30 -24.67 -17.20 2.19
C VAL A 30 -24.47 -15.68 2.10
N ALA A 31 -24.96 -15.04 1.04
CA ALA A 31 -24.79 -13.62 0.76
C ALA A 31 -25.22 -12.73 1.93
N PHE A 32 -26.30 -13.06 2.63
CA PHE A 32 -26.76 -12.28 3.79
C PHE A 32 -25.72 -12.28 4.93
N ILE A 33 -25.16 -13.45 5.26
CA ILE A 33 -24.16 -13.60 6.33
C ILE A 33 -22.87 -12.89 5.93
N ILE A 34 -22.41 -13.07 4.69
CA ILE A 34 -21.22 -12.42 4.16
C ILE A 34 -21.38 -10.90 4.08
N GLY A 35 -22.56 -10.42 3.68
CA GLY A 35 -22.86 -8.99 3.66
C GLY A 35 -22.79 -8.35 5.05
N ILE A 36 -23.32 -9.01 6.09
CA ILE A 36 -23.17 -8.55 7.49
C ILE A 36 -21.70 -8.55 7.90
N LEU A 37 -20.95 -9.60 7.55
CA LEU A 37 -19.52 -9.69 7.85
C LEU A 37 -18.75 -8.50 7.23
N PHE A 38 -19.05 -8.14 5.98
CA PHE A 38 -18.45 -7.00 5.29
C PHE A 38 -18.83 -5.65 5.93
N ILE A 39 -20.09 -5.47 6.33
CA ILE A 39 -20.52 -4.26 7.05
C ILE A 39 -19.76 -4.11 8.37
N LEU A 40 -19.70 -5.18 9.17
CA LEU A 40 -19.00 -5.15 10.46
C LEU A 40 -17.48 -4.96 10.27
N GLY A 41 -16.89 -5.65 9.29
CA GLY A 41 -15.47 -5.50 8.96
C GLY A 41 -15.13 -4.07 8.53
N GLY A 42 -15.91 -3.50 7.62
CA GLY A 42 -15.75 -2.12 7.17
C GLY A 42 -15.90 -1.10 8.31
N ILE A 43 -16.85 -1.30 9.23
CA ILE A 43 -16.97 -0.44 10.43
C ILE A 43 -15.71 -0.55 11.29
N VAL A 44 -15.20 -1.76 11.54
CA VAL A 44 -13.99 -1.96 12.35
C VAL A 44 -12.76 -1.33 11.70
N GLU A 45 -12.59 -1.46 10.39
CA GLU A 45 -11.52 -0.82 9.62
C GLU A 45 -11.63 0.71 9.66
N CYS A 46 -12.83 1.26 9.42
CA CYS A 46 -13.08 2.70 9.54
C CYS A 46 -12.79 3.22 10.96
N LEU A 47 -13.08 2.46 12.01
CA LEU A 47 -12.74 2.87 13.37
C LEU A 47 -11.24 2.72 13.68
N SER A 48 -10.55 1.82 12.96
CA SER A 48 -9.10 1.64 13.08
C SER A 48 -8.33 2.88 12.63
N TYR A 49 -8.88 3.65 11.68
CA TYR A 49 -8.37 4.96 11.26
C TYR A 49 -7.97 5.86 12.43
N ASN A 50 -8.83 5.99 13.44
CA ASN A 50 -8.61 6.91 14.56
C ASN A 50 -7.54 6.41 15.55
N SER A 51 -7.13 5.14 15.43
CA SER A 51 -6.09 4.52 16.27
C SER A 51 -4.76 4.34 15.57
N TYR A 52 -4.68 4.53 14.25
CA TYR A 52 -3.43 4.48 13.50
C TYR A 52 -2.64 5.78 13.71
N ARG A 53 -1.42 5.65 14.23
CA ARG A 53 -0.50 6.76 14.52
C ARG A 53 0.71 6.82 13.56
N GLY A 54 0.64 6.10 12.43
CA GLY A 54 1.63 6.20 11.36
C GLY A 54 1.39 7.42 10.45
N ASP A 55 2.01 7.44 9.28
CA ASP A 55 1.92 8.52 8.31
C ASP A 55 0.47 8.81 7.87
N GLU A 56 0.18 10.07 7.55
CA GLU A 56 -1.18 10.52 7.22
C GLU A 56 -1.73 9.88 5.95
N ASP A 57 -0.85 9.53 5.00
CA ASP A 57 -1.23 8.89 3.74
C ASP A 57 -1.74 7.46 3.99
N ASP A 58 -0.99 6.66 4.75
CA ASP A 58 -1.41 5.32 5.19
C ASP A 58 -2.74 5.36 5.95
N ARG A 59 -2.91 6.38 6.80
CA ARG A 59 -4.14 6.59 7.57
C ARG A 59 -5.33 6.80 6.63
N THR A 60 -5.17 7.64 5.62
CA THR A 60 -6.20 7.93 4.61
C THR A 60 -6.58 6.68 3.81
N TRP A 61 -5.58 5.89 3.43
CA TRP A 61 -5.81 4.65 2.70
C TRP A 61 -6.57 3.60 3.50
N ILE A 62 -6.29 3.45 4.81
CA ILE A 62 -7.05 2.53 5.69
C ILE A 62 -8.53 2.94 5.76
N LEU A 63 -8.82 4.25 5.77
CA LEU A 63 -10.20 4.74 5.77
C LEU A 63 -10.91 4.44 4.45
N ILE A 64 -10.22 4.62 3.31
CA ILE A 64 -10.76 4.32 1.99
C ILE A 64 -11.09 2.82 1.88
N ASP A 65 -10.20 1.95 2.39
CA ASP A 65 -10.40 0.51 2.35
C ASP A 65 -11.61 0.10 3.23
N GLY A 66 -11.69 0.60 4.46
CA GLY A 66 -12.83 0.34 5.35
C GLY A 66 -14.17 0.83 4.78
N MET A 67 -14.17 2.01 4.16
CA MET A 67 -15.33 2.55 3.45
C MET A 67 -15.73 1.67 2.26
N THR A 68 -14.74 1.17 1.51
CA THR A 68 -14.97 0.27 0.37
C THR A 68 -15.55 -1.06 0.83
N THR A 69 -14.99 -1.68 1.86
CA THR A 69 -15.49 -2.92 2.47
C THR A 69 -16.93 -2.74 2.98
N PHE A 70 -17.23 -1.60 3.61
CA PHE A 70 -18.59 -1.26 4.05
C PHE A 70 -19.57 -1.13 2.86
N LEU A 71 -19.19 -0.42 1.81
CA LEU A 71 -20.02 -0.25 0.61
C LEU A 71 -20.26 -1.59 -0.11
N LEU A 72 -19.25 -2.45 -0.20
CA LEU A 72 -19.37 -3.81 -0.74
C LEU A 72 -20.34 -4.65 0.08
N GLY A 73 -20.28 -4.56 1.42
CA GLY A 73 -21.26 -5.20 2.30
C GLY A 73 -22.69 -4.75 2.01
N GLY A 74 -22.89 -3.44 1.84
CA GLY A 74 -24.19 -2.88 1.46
C GLY A 74 -24.67 -3.39 0.09
N LEU A 75 -23.78 -3.45 -0.89
CA LEU A 75 -24.08 -3.93 -2.24
C LEU A 75 -24.51 -5.41 -2.25
N ILE A 76 -23.84 -6.24 -1.44
CA ILE A 76 -24.17 -7.65 -1.23
C ILE A 76 -25.53 -7.78 -0.54
N LEU A 77 -25.77 -7.03 0.55
CA LEU A 77 -27.04 -7.10 1.31
C LEU A 77 -28.25 -6.63 0.51
N LEU A 78 -28.08 -5.60 -0.33
CA LEU A 78 -29.12 -5.08 -1.21
C LEU A 78 -29.34 -5.94 -2.46
N ASN A 79 -28.62 -7.06 -2.60
CA ASN A 79 -28.66 -7.97 -3.74
C ASN A 79 -28.50 -7.24 -5.09
N LYS A 80 -27.61 -6.24 -5.14
CA LYS A 80 -27.36 -5.46 -6.36
C LYS A 80 -26.38 -6.17 -7.31
N LEU A 81 -25.68 -7.18 -6.82
CA LEU A 81 -24.85 -8.09 -7.60
C LEU A 81 -25.73 -9.24 -8.12
N SER A 82 -26.65 -8.93 -9.02
CA SER A 82 -27.74 -9.85 -9.44
C SER A 82 -27.27 -11.03 -10.29
N ALA A 83 -26.12 -10.90 -10.96
CA ALA A 83 -25.52 -11.97 -11.74
C ALA A 83 -24.43 -12.65 -10.92
N ASP A 84 -24.46 -13.98 -10.88
CA ASP A 84 -23.53 -14.80 -10.07
C ASP A 84 -22.07 -14.51 -10.44
N ALA A 85 -21.77 -14.35 -11.73
CA ALA A 85 -20.44 -13.97 -12.21
C ALA A 85 -19.99 -12.55 -11.83
N VAL A 86 -20.93 -11.63 -11.53
CA VAL A 86 -20.60 -10.24 -11.19
C VAL A 86 -20.05 -10.11 -9.77
N VAL A 87 -20.48 -10.98 -8.86
CA VAL A 87 -20.01 -10.99 -7.47
C VAL A 87 -18.48 -11.16 -7.38
N PRO A 88 -17.88 -12.25 -7.91
CA PRO A 88 -16.44 -12.43 -7.84
C PRO A 88 -15.71 -11.36 -8.65
N MET A 89 -16.22 -10.88 -9.79
CA MET A 89 -15.59 -9.79 -10.55
C MET A 89 -15.44 -8.50 -9.73
N VAL A 90 -16.50 -8.09 -9.02
CA VAL A 90 -16.46 -6.87 -8.18
C VAL A 90 -15.51 -7.06 -7.00
N LEU A 91 -15.52 -8.22 -6.36
CA LEU A 91 -14.58 -8.52 -5.28
C LEU A 91 -13.14 -8.64 -5.78
N GLY A 92 -12.93 -9.22 -6.97
CA GLY A 92 -11.63 -9.31 -7.63
C GLY A 92 -11.07 -7.93 -7.94
N LEU A 93 -11.89 -7.00 -8.42
CA LEU A 93 -11.49 -5.62 -8.62
C LEU A 93 -11.07 -4.97 -7.30
N TRP A 94 -11.84 -5.14 -6.24
CA TRP A 94 -11.48 -4.65 -4.90
C TRP A 94 -10.13 -5.22 -4.43
N VAL A 95 -9.92 -6.53 -4.56
CA VAL A 95 -8.65 -7.19 -4.23
C VAL A 95 -7.49 -6.61 -5.07
N ILE A 96 -7.69 -6.36 -6.38
CA ILE A 96 -6.68 -5.72 -7.22
C ILE A 96 -6.37 -4.31 -6.70
N THR A 97 -7.38 -3.50 -6.36
CA THR A 97 -7.14 -2.14 -5.84
C THR A 97 -6.29 -2.16 -4.56
N THR A 98 -6.58 -3.08 -3.63
CA THR A 98 -5.76 -3.26 -2.43
C THR A 98 -4.35 -3.78 -2.79
N GLY A 99 -4.22 -4.67 -3.76
CA GLY A 99 -2.93 -5.18 -4.24
C GLY A 99 -2.04 -4.10 -4.85
N VAL A 100 -2.59 -3.28 -5.74
CA VAL A 100 -1.89 -2.13 -6.35
C VAL A 100 -1.45 -1.15 -5.27
N ARG A 101 -2.32 -0.84 -4.30
CA ARG A 101 -1.96 0.03 -3.17
C ARG A 101 -0.75 -0.51 -2.42
N ASN A 102 -0.78 -1.76 -1.95
CA ASN A 102 0.36 -2.33 -1.22
C ASN A 102 1.64 -2.38 -2.07
N PHE A 103 1.50 -2.61 -3.38
CA PHE A 103 2.62 -2.57 -4.30
C PHE A 103 3.23 -1.15 -4.41
N VAL A 104 2.40 -0.12 -4.46
CA VAL A 104 2.84 1.29 -4.44
C VAL A 104 3.54 1.62 -3.12
N THR A 105 2.96 1.25 -1.98
CA THR A 105 3.58 1.44 -0.66
C THR A 105 4.94 0.72 -0.55
N ALA A 106 5.06 -0.47 -1.13
CA ALA A 106 6.33 -1.16 -1.22
C ALA A 106 7.31 -0.40 -2.13
N TRP A 107 6.85 0.08 -3.29
CA TRP A 107 7.68 0.84 -4.23
C TRP A 107 8.25 2.11 -3.61
N GLU A 108 7.46 2.86 -2.85
CA GLU A 108 7.89 4.05 -2.12
C GLU A 108 8.99 3.76 -1.08
N ASN A 109 8.97 2.56 -0.50
CA ASN A 109 9.96 2.11 0.48
C ASN A 109 11.11 1.29 -0.13
N MET A 110 11.25 1.29 -1.47
CA MET A 110 12.22 0.46 -2.19
C MET A 110 13.67 0.80 -1.84
N GLU A 111 13.98 2.05 -1.46
CA GLU A 111 15.34 2.48 -1.11
C GLU A 111 15.82 1.86 0.20
N LYS A 112 14.93 1.70 1.18
CA LYS A 112 15.26 1.18 2.52
C LYS A 112 15.39 -0.34 2.53
N ARG A 113 14.69 -1.05 1.63
CA ARG A 113 14.65 -2.54 1.51
C ARG A 113 14.53 -3.25 2.86
N ASP A 114 13.77 -2.68 3.77
CA ASP A 114 13.57 -3.19 5.12
C ASP A 114 12.53 -4.32 5.15
N ARG A 115 12.18 -4.80 6.34
CA ARG A 115 11.18 -5.86 6.49
C ARG A 115 9.78 -5.40 6.04
N MET A 116 9.45 -4.13 6.25
CA MET A 116 8.14 -3.57 5.87
C MET A 116 7.98 -3.51 4.35
N PHE A 117 9.06 -3.23 3.61
CA PHE A 117 9.10 -3.32 2.15
C PHE A 117 8.70 -4.71 1.66
N TYR A 118 9.36 -5.78 2.15
CA TYR A 118 9.08 -7.14 1.69
C TYR A 118 7.69 -7.62 2.11
N ASP A 119 7.21 -7.24 3.29
CA ASP A 119 5.87 -7.61 3.76
C ASP A 119 4.78 -6.98 2.87
N HIS A 120 4.86 -5.68 2.56
CA HIS A 120 3.91 -5.01 1.66
C HIS A 120 4.02 -5.51 0.22
N LEU A 121 5.23 -5.79 -0.27
CA LEU A 121 5.45 -6.33 -1.61
C LEU A 121 4.83 -7.72 -1.77
N ALA A 122 5.06 -8.62 -0.82
CA ALA A 122 4.53 -9.98 -0.86
C ALA A 122 2.99 -9.98 -0.81
N ILE A 123 2.41 -9.16 0.08
CA ILE A 123 0.96 -9.02 0.22
C ILE A 123 0.35 -8.37 -1.02
N GLY A 124 0.98 -7.33 -1.55
CA GLY A 124 0.53 -6.65 -2.77
C GLY A 124 0.51 -7.58 -3.97
N LEU A 125 1.58 -8.37 -4.15
CA LEU A 125 1.68 -9.34 -5.23
C LEU A 125 0.66 -10.48 -5.07
N LEU A 126 0.45 -10.98 -3.86
CA LEU A 126 -0.56 -12.00 -3.56
C LEU A 126 -1.97 -11.51 -3.94
N ASN A 127 -2.32 -10.28 -3.53
CA ASN A 127 -3.58 -9.64 -3.90
C ASN A 127 -3.70 -9.45 -5.41
N LEU A 128 -2.66 -8.94 -6.07
CA LEU A 128 -2.69 -8.71 -7.51
C LEU A 128 -2.93 -10.02 -8.28
N ILE A 129 -2.21 -11.09 -7.94
CA ILE A 129 -2.34 -12.39 -8.58
C ILE A 129 -3.73 -12.97 -8.34
N ALA A 130 -4.21 -12.97 -7.08
CA ALA A 130 -5.53 -13.50 -6.75
C ALA A 130 -6.66 -12.72 -7.41
N GLY A 131 -6.57 -11.39 -7.42
CA GLY A 131 -7.57 -10.52 -8.02
C GLY A 131 -7.61 -10.64 -9.55
N ILE A 132 -6.45 -10.67 -10.22
CA ILE A 132 -6.35 -10.89 -11.67
C ILE A 132 -6.90 -12.26 -12.03
N TYR A 133 -6.55 -13.30 -11.26
CA TYR A 133 -7.01 -14.67 -11.49
C TYR A 133 -8.53 -14.77 -11.63
N VAL A 134 -9.29 -14.04 -10.81
CA VAL A 134 -10.76 -14.06 -10.84
C VAL A 134 -11.33 -13.61 -12.19
N PHE A 135 -10.66 -12.74 -12.93
CA PHE A 135 -11.10 -12.30 -14.26
C PHE A 135 -10.84 -13.34 -15.35
N PHE A 136 -9.85 -14.21 -15.16
CA PHE A 136 -9.44 -15.23 -16.12
C PHE A 136 -9.91 -16.63 -15.71
N ASP A 137 -10.72 -16.76 -14.67
CA ASP A 137 -11.09 -18.07 -14.12
C ASP A 137 -11.71 -19.00 -15.18
N ALA A 138 -12.60 -18.47 -16.03
CA ALA A 138 -13.26 -19.21 -17.09
C ALA A 138 -12.29 -19.90 -18.08
N ASP A 139 -11.10 -19.34 -18.26
CA ASP A 139 -10.07 -19.85 -19.16
C ASP A 139 -9.03 -20.75 -18.45
N ILE A 140 -8.89 -20.64 -17.13
CA ILE A 140 -7.81 -21.30 -16.37
C ILE A 140 -8.29 -22.56 -15.64
N PHE A 141 -9.16 -22.41 -14.62
CA PHE A 141 -9.57 -23.52 -13.75
C PHE A 141 -11.09 -23.68 -13.64
N ASN A 142 -11.88 -22.70 -14.10
CA ASN A 142 -13.34 -22.71 -14.10
C ASN A 142 -13.92 -23.10 -12.72
N LEU A 143 -13.49 -22.39 -11.68
CA LEU A 143 -13.92 -22.65 -10.31
C LEU A 143 -15.36 -22.20 -10.08
N ALA A 144 -16.01 -22.78 -9.06
CA ALA A 144 -17.31 -22.30 -8.64
C ALA A 144 -17.24 -20.84 -8.17
N THR A 145 -18.26 -20.05 -8.47
CA THR A 145 -18.39 -18.63 -8.05
C THR A 145 -18.07 -18.45 -6.56
N LEU A 146 -18.59 -19.34 -5.73
CA LEU A 146 -18.41 -19.27 -4.28
C LEU A 146 -16.95 -19.46 -3.86
N THR A 147 -16.22 -20.33 -4.56
CA THR A 147 -14.80 -20.56 -4.33
C THR A 147 -13.98 -19.33 -4.69
N MET A 148 -14.32 -18.63 -5.78
CA MET A 148 -13.66 -17.36 -6.14
C MET A 148 -13.93 -16.26 -5.12
N VAL A 149 -15.19 -16.12 -4.68
CA VAL A 149 -15.56 -15.18 -3.60
C VAL A 149 -14.77 -15.50 -2.33
N GLY A 150 -14.68 -16.77 -1.97
CA GLY A 150 -13.88 -17.22 -0.83
C GLY A 150 -12.40 -16.87 -0.96
N LEU A 151 -11.80 -17.09 -2.14
CA LEU A 151 -10.41 -16.71 -2.43
C LEU A 151 -10.17 -15.21 -2.19
N CYS A 152 -11.02 -14.34 -2.74
CA CYS A 152 -10.94 -12.89 -2.54
C CYS A 152 -10.97 -12.53 -1.05
N ILE A 153 -11.91 -13.12 -0.30
CA ILE A 153 -12.10 -12.86 1.13
C ILE A 153 -10.91 -13.35 1.96
N VAL A 154 -10.32 -14.51 1.64
CA VAL A 154 -9.13 -15.01 2.35
C VAL A 154 -7.95 -14.07 2.17
N VAL A 155 -7.66 -13.70 0.93
CA VAL A 155 -6.50 -12.86 0.61
C VAL A 155 -6.64 -11.47 1.25
N GLN A 156 -7.86 -10.93 1.29
CA GLN A 156 -8.15 -9.68 1.99
C GLN A 156 -8.11 -9.82 3.51
N GLY A 157 -8.55 -10.95 4.06
CA GLY A 157 -8.39 -11.24 5.48
C GLY A 157 -6.92 -11.23 5.90
N PHE A 158 -6.00 -11.70 5.04
CA PHE A 158 -4.56 -11.59 5.28
C PHE A 158 -4.07 -10.14 5.26
N ASN A 159 -4.58 -9.31 4.34
CA ASN A 159 -4.26 -7.89 4.29
C ASN A 159 -4.72 -7.15 5.57
N ILE A 160 -5.98 -7.34 5.97
CA ILE A 160 -6.56 -6.72 7.18
C ILE A 160 -5.79 -7.18 8.43
N PHE A 161 -5.42 -8.46 8.50
CA PHE A 161 -4.59 -8.99 9.57
C PHE A 161 -3.21 -8.32 9.62
N HIS A 162 -2.57 -8.12 8.48
CA HIS A 162 -1.28 -7.45 8.39
C HIS A 162 -1.37 -5.98 8.86
N ILE A 163 -2.37 -5.23 8.39
CA ILE A 163 -2.64 -3.86 8.86
C ILE A 163 -2.87 -3.86 10.38
N GLY A 164 -3.66 -4.81 10.89
CA GLY A 164 -3.83 -5.02 12.33
C GLY A 164 -2.50 -5.27 13.05
N ALA A 165 -1.62 -6.09 12.48
CA ALA A 165 -0.29 -6.37 13.02
C ALA A 165 0.62 -5.15 13.04
N MET A 166 0.54 -4.28 12.02
CA MET A 166 1.33 -3.08 11.86
C MET A 166 0.90 -1.93 12.78
N ILE A 167 -0.33 -1.89 13.30
CA ILE A 167 -0.75 -0.86 14.28
C ILE A 167 0.16 -0.92 15.52
N ILE A 168 1.10 0.02 15.61
CA ILE A 168 2.10 0.13 16.68
C ILE A 168 1.43 0.48 18.00
N ILE A 169 1.72 -0.30 19.04
CA ILE A 169 1.38 -0.01 20.43
C ILE A 169 2.22 1.20 20.87
N LEU A 170 1.62 2.39 21.02
CA LEU A 170 2.11 3.27 22.07
C LEU A 170 1.62 2.64 23.37
N LYS A 171 2.48 1.89 24.06
CA LYS A 171 2.19 1.39 25.40
C LYS A 171 1.82 2.64 26.19
N PRO A 172 0.59 2.75 26.73
CA PRO A 172 0.20 3.99 27.37
C PRO A 172 1.19 4.24 28.52
N ASP A 173 1.61 5.50 28.69
CA ASP A 173 2.78 5.85 29.53
C ASP A 173 2.69 5.31 30.97
N PHE A 174 1.48 4.95 31.44
CA PHE A 174 1.24 4.35 32.75
C PHE A 174 1.70 2.89 32.91
N LEU A 175 1.99 2.15 31.84
CA LEU A 175 2.46 0.74 31.91
C LEU A 175 3.95 0.56 31.63
N LYS A 176 4.67 1.63 31.25
CA LYS A 176 6.11 1.55 30.97
C LYS A 176 6.90 1.64 32.27
N THR A 177 7.76 0.66 32.52
CA THR A 177 8.72 0.72 33.63
C THR A 177 9.76 1.80 33.32
N LYS A 178 10.32 2.51 34.31
CA LYS A 178 11.26 3.62 34.10
C LYS A 178 12.44 3.26 33.16
N GLU A 179 12.89 2.02 33.19
CA GLU A 179 13.96 1.51 32.34
C GLU A 179 13.55 1.39 30.85
N GLU A 180 12.31 0.99 30.55
CA GLU A 180 11.79 0.94 29.18
C GLU A 180 11.61 2.34 28.58
N ILE A 181 11.19 3.33 29.39
CA ILE A 181 11.07 4.73 28.94
C ILE A 181 12.46 5.30 28.62
N LEU A 182 13.47 4.97 29.44
CA LEU A 182 14.84 5.42 29.25
C LEU A 182 15.47 4.78 28.00
N GLN A 183 15.20 3.50 27.75
CA GLN A 183 15.67 2.78 26.57
C GLN A 183 15.00 3.26 25.28
N GLU A 184 13.68 3.51 25.30
CA GLU A 184 12.97 4.07 24.14
C GLU A 184 13.40 5.51 23.85
N ALA A 185 13.62 6.32 24.89
CA ALA A 185 14.17 7.66 24.74
C ALA A 185 15.62 7.65 24.23
N ALA A 186 16.44 6.70 24.68
CA ALA A 186 17.81 6.51 24.20
C ALA A 186 17.82 6.04 22.73
N ALA A 187 16.96 5.09 22.35
CA ALA A 187 16.84 4.61 20.98
C ALA A 187 16.36 5.72 20.03
N LYS A 188 15.36 6.52 20.43
CA LYS A 188 14.91 7.69 19.66
C LYS A 188 15.98 8.79 19.58
N ALA A 189 16.77 8.98 20.64
CA ALA A 189 17.88 9.92 20.62
C ALA A 189 19.04 9.45 19.73
N GLU A 190 19.29 8.14 19.67
CA GLU A 190 20.29 7.54 18.78
C GLU A 190 19.86 7.63 17.31
N GLU A 191 18.61 7.30 17.00
CA GLU A 191 18.02 7.45 15.67
C GLU A 191 18.00 8.92 15.22
N ALA A 192 17.67 9.85 16.11
CA ALA A 192 17.76 11.29 15.84
C ALA A 192 19.22 11.76 15.65
N HIS A 193 20.18 11.18 16.37
CA HIS A 193 21.59 11.48 16.20
C HIS A 193 22.17 10.94 14.89
N GLU A 194 21.74 9.75 14.44
CA GLU A 194 22.11 9.21 13.13
C GLU A 194 21.51 10.05 12.00
N ALA A 195 20.22 10.38 12.08
CA ALA A 195 19.58 11.27 11.11
C ALA A 195 20.25 12.65 11.05
N ALA A 196 20.66 13.20 12.20
CA ALA A 196 21.41 14.45 12.25
C ALA A 196 22.81 14.34 11.63
N LYS A 197 23.52 13.21 11.82
CA LYS A 197 24.83 12.98 11.19
C LYS A 197 24.70 12.86 9.67
N GLU A 198 23.68 12.16 9.18
CA GLU A 198 23.40 12.06 7.75
C GLU A 198 23.07 13.45 7.16
N ALA A 199 22.20 14.22 7.81
CA ALA A 199 21.87 15.58 7.39
C ALA A 199 23.11 16.50 7.38
N ILE A 200 24.01 16.38 8.36
CA ILE A 200 25.27 17.14 8.39
C ILE A 200 26.23 16.70 7.27
N LYS A 201 26.26 15.42 6.93
CA LYS A 201 27.06 14.89 5.83
C LYS A 201 26.57 15.44 4.49
N VAL A 202 25.26 15.35 4.23
CA VAL A 202 24.61 15.91 3.03
C VAL A 202 24.85 17.43 2.95
N ALA A 203 24.73 18.16 4.06
CA ALA A 203 25.00 19.60 4.09
C ALA A 203 26.48 19.95 3.84
N LYS A 204 27.42 19.10 4.25
CA LYS A 204 28.85 19.26 3.95
C LYS A 204 29.15 18.97 2.48
N GLU A 205 28.55 17.93 1.91
CA GLU A 205 28.68 17.58 0.49
C GLU A 205 28.10 18.68 -0.39
N ALA A 206 26.89 19.18 -0.06
CA ALA A 206 26.30 20.34 -0.75
C ALA A 206 27.17 21.61 -0.62
N LYS A 207 27.76 21.88 0.55
CA LYS A 207 28.71 23.00 0.71
C LYS A 207 30.00 22.79 -0.07
N ALA A 208 30.47 21.55 -0.20
CA ALA A 208 31.65 21.24 -0.99
C ALA A 208 31.36 21.42 -2.49
N GLU A 209 30.19 21.00 -2.99
CA GLU A 209 29.75 21.27 -4.36
C GLU A 209 29.61 22.78 -4.62
N VAL A 210 28.98 23.53 -3.72
CA VAL A 210 28.87 25.00 -3.84
C VAL A 210 30.25 25.65 -3.88
N LYS A 211 31.20 25.17 -3.07
CA LYS A 211 32.56 25.70 -3.06
C LYS A 211 33.36 25.35 -4.31
N VAL A 212 33.13 24.17 -4.90
CA VAL A 212 33.69 23.79 -6.20
C VAL A 212 33.11 24.65 -7.33
N ILE A 213 31.82 24.98 -7.25
CA ILE A 213 31.15 25.89 -8.21
C ILE A 213 31.68 27.33 -8.05
N GLU A 214 31.91 27.82 -6.83
CA GLU A 214 32.51 29.14 -6.55
C GLU A 214 33.99 29.23 -6.94
N GLU A 215 34.76 28.14 -6.81
CA GLU A 215 36.18 28.08 -7.21
C GLU A 215 36.37 27.84 -8.73
N THR A 216 35.29 27.58 -9.48
CA THR A 216 35.33 27.50 -10.94
C THR A 216 35.29 28.92 -11.52
N PRO A 217 36.35 29.40 -12.20
CA PRO A 217 36.39 30.77 -12.71
C PRO A 217 35.27 31.06 -13.73
N GLU A 218 34.63 32.23 -13.62
CA GLU A 218 33.55 32.69 -14.52
C GLU A 218 33.94 32.64 -16.02
N GLU A 219 35.23 32.64 -16.36
CA GLU A 219 35.75 32.55 -17.73
C GLU A 219 35.41 31.24 -18.48
N LEU A 220 35.05 30.14 -17.79
CA LEU A 220 34.66 28.87 -18.42
C LEU A 220 33.13 28.72 -18.62
N LEU A 221 32.32 29.55 -17.95
CA LEU A 221 30.86 29.55 -18.12
C LEU A 221 30.45 30.26 -19.42
N ASP A 222 31.17 31.31 -19.82
CA ASP A 222 30.84 32.11 -21.02
C ASP A 222 31.28 31.46 -22.36
N VAL A 223 32.24 30.52 -22.34
CA VAL A 223 32.65 29.81 -23.58
C VAL A 223 31.62 28.75 -24.01
N THR A 224 30.75 28.31 -23.10
CA THR A 224 29.69 27.34 -23.45
C THR A 224 28.37 28.00 -23.86
N MET A 225 28.21 29.31 -23.64
CA MET A 225 26.95 30.04 -23.88
C MET A 225 27.01 31.16 -24.92
N ALA A 226 28.18 31.53 -25.46
CA ALA A 226 28.26 32.52 -26.53
C ALA A 226 27.90 31.92 -27.93
N PRO A 227 27.06 32.60 -28.75
CA PRO A 227 26.67 32.13 -30.07
C PRO A 227 27.87 32.17 -31.03
N LYS A 228 28.03 31.11 -31.85
CA LYS A 228 29.05 31.04 -32.90
C LYS A 228 29.07 32.33 -33.75
N PRO A 229 30.16 33.11 -33.76
CA PRO A 229 30.34 34.16 -34.76
C PRO A 229 30.91 33.52 -36.03
N GLY A 230 30.13 33.59 -37.12
CA GLY A 230 30.56 33.13 -38.44
C GLY A 230 29.47 32.40 -39.22
N THR A 231 28.29 33.00 -39.34
CA THR A 231 27.36 32.67 -40.43
C THR A 231 27.08 33.96 -41.18
N GLU A 232 28.05 34.39 -41.99
CA GLU A 232 27.82 35.22 -43.19
C GLU A 232 29.17 35.32 -43.92
N GLU A 233 29.11 35.12 -45.24
CA GLU A 233 30.19 35.31 -46.23
C GLU A 233 31.19 34.15 -46.45
N ALA A 234 30.70 33.05 -47.02
CA ALA A 234 31.44 32.27 -48.01
C ALA A 234 30.50 31.36 -48.85
N GLU A 235 29.48 31.94 -49.49
CA GLU A 235 28.76 31.21 -50.54
C GLU A 235 28.22 32.19 -51.60
N ASN A 236 29.14 32.94 -52.21
CA ASN A 236 28.86 33.60 -53.48
C ASN A 236 30.17 33.77 -54.25
N GLU A 237 30.71 32.65 -54.74
CA GLU A 237 31.60 32.56 -55.90
C GLU A 237 32.12 31.11 -55.99
N ALA A 238 31.37 30.25 -56.69
CA ALA A 238 31.86 29.14 -57.52
C ALA A 238 30.76 28.09 -57.77
N ASN A 239 29.76 28.42 -58.58
CA ASN A 239 29.47 27.59 -59.74
C ASN A 239 28.52 28.27 -60.72
N GLN A 240 28.89 28.10 -61.98
CA GLN A 240 28.15 28.41 -63.20
C GLN A 240 26.79 27.70 -63.26
#